data_AF-D7FLG5-F1
#
_entry.id   AF-D7FLG5-F1
#
_cell.length_a   1.000
_cell.length_b   1.000
_cell.length_c   1.000
_cell.angle_alpha   90.00
_cell.angle_beta   90.00
_cell.angle_gamma   90.00
#
_symmetry.space_group_name_H-M   'P 1'
#
loop_
_entity.id
_entity.type
_entity.pdbx_description
1 polymer ?
#
loop_
_entity_poly.entity_id
_entity_poly.type
_entity_poly.pdbx_seq_one_letter_code
_entity_poly.pdbx_strand_id
1 'polypeptide(L)'
;MGPQVHGATRRRRTCPEKHCWAKSRPPTRCGSMRSGLWVVGAVLIAGCASSEGCYIHGADIGYCETSLYDDSEFRLAATPFCSSYIKYSTCVPKYDPLPASREFPDGRWVNNTLGIKDAWIEQYYNSIVNNRLEVEADKDLQKQGIDEYGNPGSPVPRFTDNRDCQSAFKAYMCYINFPRCDDDENSLVTCRSACENLMVACQNQRDMWRCGESQYFNGYEAEEPETDSDGNPVYLRDFFPGQPFRDVEWAGGRQPEIVCTPSIKGAAAPSLQPWGRRRRRYNDDKTAARTGFGVVPVVAAVTGLLLALCWENVVL
;
A
#
# COMPACT_ATOMS: atom_id res chain seq x y z
N MET A 1 -37.82 -6.52 -11.56
CA MET A 1 -37.75 -6.60 -13.04
C MET A 1 -36.30 -6.36 -13.43
N GLY A 2 -35.51 -7.43 -13.51
CA GLY A 2 -34.08 -7.36 -13.80
C GLY A 2 -33.78 -7.75 -15.24
N PRO A 3 -32.78 -7.14 -15.90
CA PRO A 3 -32.41 -7.50 -17.25
C PRO A 3 -31.51 -8.75 -17.25
N GLN A 4 -31.85 -9.69 -18.12
CA GLN A 4 -31.06 -10.88 -18.45
C GLN A 4 -29.79 -10.46 -19.21
N VAL A 5 -28.63 -10.97 -18.77
CA VAL A 5 -27.36 -10.83 -19.49
C VAL A 5 -27.05 -12.14 -20.19
N HIS A 6 -27.06 -12.11 -21.52
CA HIS A 6 -26.69 -13.24 -22.38
C HIS A 6 -25.17 -13.45 -22.37
N GLY A 7 -24.73 -14.67 -22.04
CA GLY A 7 -23.34 -15.10 -22.06
C GLY A 7 -22.82 -15.33 -23.49
N ALA A 8 -21.70 -14.69 -23.82
CA ALA A 8 -20.95 -14.94 -25.05
C ALA A 8 -19.79 -15.91 -24.77
N THR A 9 -19.86 -17.09 -25.39
CA THR A 9 -18.85 -18.16 -25.29
C THR A 9 -17.62 -17.81 -26.12
N ARG A 10 -16.50 -17.45 -25.48
CA ARG A 10 -15.23 -17.13 -26.18
C ARG A 10 -14.35 -18.37 -26.26
N ARG A 11 -14.19 -18.92 -27.47
CA ARG A 11 -13.25 -20.02 -27.79
C ARG A 11 -11.80 -19.59 -27.51
N ARG A 12 -11.12 -20.28 -26.59
CA ARG A 12 -9.67 -20.17 -26.39
C ARG A 12 -8.94 -20.80 -27.58
N ARG A 13 -8.08 -20.03 -28.25
CA ARG A 13 -7.06 -20.56 -29.16
C ARG A 13 -5.82 -20.87 -28.31
N THR A 14 -5.41 -22.12 -28.32
CA THR A 14 -4.13 -22.58 -27.78
C THR A 14 -3.01 -22.17 -28.73
N CYS A 15 -1.97 -21.50 -28.23
CA CYS A 15 -0.70 -21.37 -28.92
C CYS A 15 0.26 -22.43 -28.35
N PRO A 16 0.91 -23.26 -29.18
CA PRO A 16 1.88 -24.22 -28.69
C PRO A 16 3.22 -23.55 -28.41
N GLU A 17 3.73 -23.79 -27.21
CA GLU A 17 5.14 -23.68 -26.84
C GLU A 17 6.00 -24.46 -27.83
N LYS A 18 7.02 -23.85 -28.47
CA LYS A 18 8.31 -24.50 -28.82
C LYS A 18 9.39 -23.45 -29.14
N HIS A 19 10.50 -23.56 -28.40
CA HIS A 19 11.89 -23.27 -28.77
C HIS A 19 12.30 -21.86 -29.23
N CYS A 20 13.19 -21.22 -28.44
CA CYS A 20 14.47 -20.68 -28.93
C CYS A 20 15.40 -20.31 -27.76
N TRP A 21 16.28 -21.25 -27.36
CA TRP A 21 17.54 -20.91 -26.71
C TRP A 21 18.64 -21.11 -27.75
N ALA A 22 19.18 -20.02 -28.29
CA ALA A 22 20.34 -20.06 -29.17
C ALA A 22 21.46 -19.18 -28.59
N LYS A 23 22.49 -19.84 -28.07
CA LYS A 23 23.81 -19.28 -27.72
C LYS A 23 24.51 -18.84 -29.01
N SER A 24 24.69 -17.54 -29.20
CA SER A 24 25.58 -17.00 -30.24
C SER A 24 27.00 -16.86 -29.69
N ARG A 25 27.96 -17.52 -30.35
CA ARG A 25 29.41 -17.35 -30.15
C ARG A 25 29.87 -16.08 -30.88
N PRO A 26 30.93 -15.38 -30.41
CA PRO A 26 31.48 -14.23 -31.12
C PRO A 26 32.35 -14.66 -32.31
N PRO A 27 32.29 -13.97 -33.46
CA PRO A 27 33.24 -14.17 -34.54
C PRO A 27 34.52 -13.36 -34.33
N THR A 28 35.62 -14.02 -34.66
CA THR A 28 37.00 -13.53 -34.76
C THR A 28 37.21 -12.57 -35.93
N ARG A 29 38.02 -11.53 -35.66
CA ARG A 29 38.97 -10.81 -36.53
C ARG A 29 38.75 -10.80 -38.06
N CYS A 30 38.50 -9.61 -38.59
CA CYS A 30 39.03 -9.01 -39.83
C CYS A 30 38.80 -7.49 -39.65
N GLY A 31 39.61 -6.53 -40.08
CA GLY A 31 40.76 -6.46 -40.96
C GLY A 31 40.95 -4.95 -41.17
N SER A 32 42.19 -4.48 -41.15
CA SER A 32 42.57 -3.08 -41.35
C SER A 32 42.06 -2.54 -42.70
N MET A 33 41.29 -1.45 -42.69
CA MET A 33 40.99 -0.68 -43.89
C MET A 33 40.81 0.82 -43.58
N ARG A 34 41.90 1.54 -43.83
CA ARG A 34 42.02 2.85 -44.48
C ARG A 34 40.98 3.94 -44.17
N SER A 35 41.48 4.91 -43.41
CA SER A 35 41.37 6.37 -43.56
C SER A 35 40.69 6.86 -44.85
N GLY A 36 39.58 7.60 -44.70
CA GLY A 36 39.07 8.47 -45.76
C GLY A 36 37.54 8.63 -45.77
N LEU A 37 37.00 9.42 -44.85
CA LEU A 37 35.87 10.38 -45.03
C LEU A 37 35.38 10.79 -43.63
N TRP A 38 36.05 11.79 -43.06
CA TRP A 38 35.48 12.61 -42.00
C TRP A 38 34.70 13.75 -42.68
N VAL A 39 33.64 14.24 -42.03
CA VAL A 39 32.74 15.33 -42.46
C VAL A 39 31.56 14.88 -43.33
N VAL A 40 30.49 14.37 -42.70
CA VAL A 40 29.04 14.61 -42.98
C VAL A 40 28.16 13.93 -41.90
N GLY A 41 28.67 12.95 -41.15
CA GLY A 41 27.89 12.20 -40.13
C GLY A 41 27.77 12.83 -38.73
N ALA A 42 27.59 14.15 -38.60
CA ALA A 42 27.61 14.85 -37.30
C ALA A 42 26.32 15.61 -36.92
N VAL A 43 25.18 15.35 -37.58
CA VAL A 43 23.93 16.12 -37.37
C VAL A 43 22.74 15.29 -36.85
N LEU A 44 22.91 13.99 -36.60
CA LEU A 44 21.80 13.08 -36.18
C LEU A 44 21.87 12.59 -34.72
N ILE A 45 22.59 13.27 -33.83
CA ILE A 45 22.73 12.85 -32.41
C ILE A 45 22.07 13.81 -31.41
N ALA A 46 21.57 14.99 -31.84
CA ALA A 46 21.07 16.03 -30.92
C ALA A 46 19.54 16.00 -30.66
N GLY A 47 18.87 14.86 -30.87
CA GLY A 47 17.40 14.78 -30.83
C GLY A 47 16.79 13.83 -29.81
N CYS A 48 17.57 13.25 -28.90
CA CYS A 48 16.99 12.59 -27.72
C CYS A 48 16.56 13.67 -26.74
N ALA A 49 15.40 14.29 -27.01
CA ALA A 49 14.68 15.01 -25.98
C ALA A 49 14.48 14.04 -24.82
N SER A 50 15.13 14.33 -23.69
CA SER A 50 14.81 13.71 -22.41
C SER A 50 13.30 13.81 -22.26
N SER A 51 12.61 12.68 -22.10
CA SER A 51 11.19 12.70 -21.80
C SER A 51 11.04 13.26 -20.39
N GLU A 52 10.87 14.59 -20.30
CA GLU A 52 10.46 15.33 -19.11
C GLU A 52 9.01 14.92 -18.79
N GLY A 53 8.88 13.79 -18.11
CA GLY A 53 7.61 13.13 -17.89
C GLY A 53 7.69 12.25 -16.65
N CYS A 54 6.80 12.51 -15.70
CA CYS A 54 6.72 11.71 -14.49
C CYS A 54 5.55 10.73 -14.60
N TYR A 55 5.75 9.52 -14.11
CA TYR A 55 4.78 8.44 -14.26
C TYR A 55 3.74 8.49 -13.14
N ILE A 56 2.46 8.47 -13.53
CA ILE A 56 1.34 8.30 -12.61
C ILE A 56 0.73 6.93 -12.90
N HIS A 57 0.75 6.03 -11.92
CA HIS A 57 0.28 4.64 -12.06
C HIS A 57 0.90 3.89 -13.27
N GLY A 58 2.18 4.15 -13.55
CA GLY A 58 2.91 3.50 -14.65
C GLY A 58 2.61 4.05 -16.05
N ALA A 59 1.86 5.16 -16.16
CA ALA A 59 1.67 5.88 -17.41
C ALA A 59 2.41 7.24 -17.39
N ASP A 60 3.11 7.56 -18.47
CA ASP A 60 3.75 8.87 -18.69
C ASP A 60 2.69 9.91 -19.04
N ILE A 61 2.07 10.48 -18.00
CA ILE A 61 0.93 11.41 -18.10
C ILE A 61 1.05 12.58 -17.13
N GLY A 62 2.23 12.76 -16.54
CA GLY A 62 2.47 13.77 -15.52
C GLY A 62 3.69 14.63 -15.82
N TYR A 63 3.78 15.74 -15.09
CA TYR A 63 4.99 16.56 -14.98
C TYR A 63 5.26 16.89 -13.52
N CYS A 64 6.50 17.24 -13.19
CA CYS A 64 6.88 17.60 -11.83
C CYS A 64 6.55 19.07 -11.55
N GLU A 65 5.68 19.31 -10.56
CA GLU A 65 5.28 20.63 -10.11
C GLU A 65 6.00 20.97 -8.80
N THR A 66 6.94 21.92 -8.89
CA THR A 66 7.73 22.40 -7.74
C THR A 66 6.98 23.45 -6.91
N SER A 67 6.00 24.16 -7.50
CA SER A 67 5.24 25.20 -6.80
C SER A 67 4.45 24.63 -5.62
N LEU A 68 4.09 23.34 -5.65
CA LEU A 68 3.46 22.66 -4.50
C LEU A 68 4.37 22.61 -3.27
N TYR A 69 5.69 22.59 -3.47
CA TYR A 69 6.67 22.65 -2.40
C TYR A 69 6.93 24.09 -1.94
N ASP A 70 7.18 24.99 -2.89
CA ASP A 70 7.69 26.33 -2.63
C ASP A 70 6.59 27.35 -2.27
N ASP A 71 5.38 27.18 -2.81
CA ASP A 71 4.25 28.09 -2.62
C ASP A 71 3.13 27.40 -1.81
N SER A 72 3.04 27.77 -0.53
CA SER A 72 1.99 27.25 0.34
C SER A 72 0.59 27.71 -0.06
N GLU A 73 0.43 28.92 -0.62
CA GLU A 73 -0.88 29.42 -1.04
C GLU A 73 -1.37 28.67 -2.27
N PHE A 74 -0.49 28.50 -3.28
CA PHE A 74 -0.79 27.69 -4.44
C PHE A 74 -1.16 26.26 -4.05
N ARG A 75 -0.38 25.62 -3.16
CA ARG A 75 -0.68 24.28 -2.67
C ARG A 75 -2.02 24.19 -1.96
N LEU A 76 -2.33 25.12 -1.07
CA LEU A 76 -3.61 25.15 -0.36
C LEU A 76 -4.79 25.37 -1.33
N ALA A 77 -4.60 26.18 -2.37
CA ALA A 77 -5.61 26.44 -3.38
C ALA A 77 -5.81 25.27 -4.36
N ALA A 78 -4.71 24.67 -4.84
CA ALA A 78 -4.73 23.64 -5.88
C ALA A 78 -4.98 22.23 -5.34
N THR A 79 -4.60 21.97 -4.09
CA THR A 79 -4.70 20.64 -3.45
C THR A 79 -5.22 20.72 -2.01
N PRO A 80 -6.36 21.38 -1.74
CA PRO A 80 -6.83 21.62 -0.38
C PRO A 80 -6.88 20.35 0.48
N PHE A 81 -7.27 19.21 -0.09
CA PHE A 81 -7.36 17.95 0.64
C PHE A 81 -5.97 17.39 0.97
N CYS A 82 -5.08 17.23 -0.01
CA CYS A 82 -3.75 16.64 0.20
C CYS A 82 -2.67 17.61 0.69
N SER A 83 -2.93 18.91 0.70
CA SER A 83 -1.96 20.00 1.01
C SER A 83 -1.14 19.80 2.28
N SER A 84 -1.68 19.13 3.29
CA SER A 84 -0.98 18.86 4.55
C SER A 84 0.15 17.82 4.43
N TYR A 85 0.07 16.91 3.45
CA TYR A 85 0.97 15.77 3.27
C TYR A 85 1.94 15.95 2.10
N ILE A 86 1.52 16.61 1.03
CA ILE A 86 2.39 16.89 -0.12
C ILE A 86 3.20 18.17 0.16
N LYS A 87 4.48 17.98 0.47
CA LYS A 87 5.45 19.02 0.86
C LYS A 87 6.76 18.79 0.13
N TYR A 88 6.67 18.50 -1.16
CA TYR A 88 7.78 18.11 -2.01
C TYR A 88 7.43 18.37 -3.47
N SER A 89 8.44 18.41 -4.35
CA SER A 89 8.23 18.42 -5.80
C SER A 89 7.41 17.20 -6.20
N THR A 90 6.24 17.42 -6.78
CA THR A 90 5.19 16.40 -6.90
C THR A 90 4.88 16.14 -8.36
N CYS A 91 4.74 14.87 -8.73
CA CYS A 91 4.24 14.46 -10.02
C CYS A 91 2.73 14.71 -10.11
N VAL A 92 2.33 15.65 -10.95
CA VAL A 92 0.93 16.07 -11.14
C VAL A 92 0.45 15.76 -12.56
N PRO A 93 -0.87 15.60 -12.78
CA PRO A 93 -1.42 15.41 -14.11
C PRO A 93 -0.99 16.47 -15.12
N LYS A 94 -0.46 16.04 -16.25
CA LYS A 94 -0.32 16.88 -17.43
C LYS A 94 -1.69 17.01 -18.09
N TYR A 95 -2.08 18.23 -18.43
CA TYR A 95 -3.23 18.42 -19.29
C TYR A 95 -2.85 17.98 -20.71
N ASP A 96 -3.13 16.72 -21.03
CA ASP A 96 -2.96 16.15 -22.35
C ASP A 96 -4.23 15.38 -22.75
N PRO A 97 -5.15 16.02 -23.50
CA PRO A 97 -6.34 15.35 -23.97
C PRO A 97 -5.92 14.32 -25.03
N LEU A 98 -5.86 13.04 -24.64
CA LEU A 98 -5.70 11.97 -25.60
C LEU A 98 -6.91 11.97 -26.54
N PRO A 99 -6.70 11.90 -27.87
CA PRO A 99 -7.78 11.96 -28.82
C PRO A 99 -8.76 10.82 -28.60
N ALA A 100 -10.01 11.06 -28.98
CA ALA A 100 -11.07 10.06 -28.98
C ALA A 100 -10.60 8.75 -29.65
N SER A 101 -10.90 7.64 -29.01
CA SER A 101 -10.65 6.29 -29.52
C SER A 101 -11.94 5.48 -29.44
N ARG A 102 -11.97 4.30 -30.07
CA ARG A 102 -13.16 3.45 -30.04
C ARG A 102 -13.56 3.07 -28.61
N GLU A 103 -12.58 2.86 -27.74
CA GLU A 103 -12.78 2.52 -26.34
C GLU A 103 -13.10 3.74 -25.47
N PHE A 104 -12.75 4.95 -25.93
CA PHE A 104 -12.94 6.22 -25.21
C PHE A 104 -13.40 7.30 -26.20
N PRO A 105 -14.70 7.35 -26.53
CA PRO A 105 -15.22 8.22 -27.61
C PRO A 105 -15.05 9.72 -27.31
N ASP A 106 -14.95 10.09 -26.04
CA ASP A 106 -14.73 11.48 -25.61
C ASP A 106 -13.24 11.81 -25.38
N GLY A 107 -12.34 10.88 -25.69
CA GLY A 107 -10.92 10.96 -25.33
C GLY A 107 -10.63 10.41 -23.94
N ARG A 108 -9.35 10.40 -23.53
CA ARG A 108 -8.96 10.08 -22.15
C ARG A 108 -8.41 11.30 -21.46
N TRP A 109 -8.59 11.36 -20.14
CA TRP A 109 -8.03 12.39 -19.27
C TRP A 109 -8.55 13.81 -19.56
N VAL A 110 -9.70 13.92 -20.21
CA VAL A 110 -10.39 15.21 -20.38
C VAL A 110 -10.70 15.76 -18.99
N ASN A 111 -10.20 16.95 -18.69
CA ASN A 111 -10.34 17.61 -17.39
C ASN A 111 -9.55 16.96 -16.24
N ASN A 112 -8.47 16.22 -16.53
CA ASN A 112 -7.57 15.70 -15.50
C ASN A 112 -6.63 16.80 -14.97
N THR A 113 -7.18 17.76 -14.23
CA THR A 113 -6.40 18.82 -13.57
C THR A 113 -5.98 18.40 -12.17
N LEU A 114 -4.98 19.08 -11.61
CA LEU A 114 -4.52 18.87 -10.24
C LEU A 114 -5.65 18.96 -9.21
N GLY A 115 -6.47 20.01 -9.28
CA GLY A 115 -7.59 20.20 -8.35
C GLY A 115 -8.69 19.17 -8.50
N ILE A 116 -8.99 18.72 -9.72
CA ILE A 116 -9.98 17.66 -9.95
C ILE A 116 -9.49 16.32 -9.40
N LYS A 117 -8.20 16.03 -9.55
CA LYS A 117 -7.60 14.83 -8.96
C LYS A 117 -7.63 14.88 -7.44
N ASP A 118 -7.28 16.01 -6.81
CA ASP A 118 -7.35 16.17 -5.35
C ASP A 118 -8.79 16.00 -4.83
N ALA A 119 -9.77 16.59 -5.50
CA ALA A 119 -11.19 16.42 -5.18
C ALA A 119 -11.67 14.96 -5.33
N TRP A 120 -11.20 14.26 -6.35
CA TRP A 120 -11.48 12.82 -6.51
C TRP A 120 -10.88 12.00 -5.35
N ILE A 121 -9.65 12.30 -4.92
CA ILE A 121 -9.02 11.62 -3.78
C ILE A 121 -9.85 11.88 -2.51
N GLU A 122 -10.30 13.11 -2.28
CA GLU A 122 -11.17 13.46 -1.14
C GLU A 122 -12.48 12.67 -1.16
N GLN A 123 -13.16 12.63 -2.30
CA GLN A 123 -14.41 11.89 -2.45
C GLN A 123 -14.21 10.39 -2.20
N TYR A 124 -13.14 9.81 -2.75
CA TYR A 124 -12.82 8.40 -2.58
C TYR A 124 -12.46 8.08 -1.11
N TYR A 125 -11.64 8.93 -0.48
CA TYR A 125 -11.33 8.82 0.94
C TYR A 125 -12.59 8.86 1.81
N ASN A 126 -13.44 9.88 1.61
CA ASN A 126 -14.68 10.04 2.38
C ASN A 126 -15.63 8.86 2.17
N SER A 127 -15.73 8.35 0.94
CA SER A 127 -16.56 7.17 0.65
C SER A 127 -16.10 5.94 1.44
N ILE A 128 -14.80 5.67 1.49
CA ILE A 128 -14.25 4.52 2.23
C ILE A 128 -14.41 4.72 3.73
N VAL A 129 -14.05 5.89 4.26
CA VAL A 129 -14.14 6.18 5.69
C VAL A 129 -15.58 6.11 6.17
N ASN A 130 -16.52 6.74 5.46
CA ASN A 130 -17.93 6.71 5.83
C ASN A 130 -18.50 5.29 5.76
N ASN A 131 -18.20 4.53 4.71
CA ASN A 131 -18.61 3.13 4.63
C ASN A 131 -18.08 2.30 5.81
N ARG A 132 -16.83 2.52 6.23
CA ARG A 132 -16.27 1.83 7.39
C ARG A 132 -16.94 2.26 8.70
N LEU A 133 -17.19 3.55 8.89
CA LEU A 133 -17.91 4.04 10.07
C LEU A 133 -19.33 3.47 10.16
N GLU A 134 -20.03 3.33 9.02
CA GLU A 134 -21.35 2.70 8.96
C GLU A 134 -21.30 1.23 9.38
N VAL A 135 -20.35 0.46 8.85
CA VAL A 135 -20.16 -0.96 9.18
C VAL A 135 -19.78 -1.14 10.66
N GLU A 136 -18.89 -0.30 11.19
CA GLU A 136 -18.46 -0.36 12.59
C GLU A 136 -19.60 0.03 13.56
N ALA A 137 -20.50 0.92 13.14
CA ALA A 137 -21.66 1.36 13.90
C ALA A 137 -22.90 0.45 13.74
N ASP A 138 -22.84 -0.58 12.88
CA ASP A 138 -23.97 -1.46 12.60
C ASP A 138 -24.34 -2.31 13.83
N LYS A 139 -25.45 -1.95 14.47
CA LYS A 139 -25.98 -2.64 15.65
C LYS A 139 -26.50 -4.03 15.34
N ASP A 140 -26.90 -4.29 14.10
CA ASP A 140 -27.46 -5.59 13.73
C ASP A 140 -26.37 -6.63 13.52
N LEU A 141 -25.20 -6.25 12.98
CA LEU A 141 -23.99 -7.09 13.01
C LEU A 141 -23.59 -7.42 14.46
N GLN A 142 -23.56 -6.41 15.32
CA GLN A 142 -23.23 -6.58 16.75
C GLN A 142 -24.23 -7.49 17.49
N LYS A 143 -25.54 -7.33 17.26
CA LYS A 143 -26.58 -8.20 17.86
C LYS A 143 -26.51 -9.64 17.38
N GLN A 144 -26.19 -9.83 16.10
CA GLN A 144 -26.05 -11.16 15.50
C GLN A 144 -24.76 -11.86 15.94
N GLY A 145 -23.80 -11.13 16.51
CA GLY A 145 -22.50 -11.68 16.86
C GLY A 145 -21.73 -12.13 15.62
N ILE A 146 -21.81 -11.34 14.55
CA ILE A 146 -21.03 -11.54 13.33
C ILE A 146 -20.17 -10.31 13.00
N ASP A 147 -19.03 -10.55 12.35
CA ASP A 147 -18.13 -9.51 11.85
C ASP A 147 -18.57 -8.95 10.48
N GLU A 148 -17.79 -8.01 9.94
CA GLU A 148 -18.04 -7.41 8.63
C GLU A 148 -17.97 -8.38 7.43
N TYR A 149 -17.52 -9.63 7.65
CA TYR A 149 -17.41 -10.68 6.64
C TYR A 149 -18.43 -11.81 6.87
N GLY A 150 -19.29 -11.70 7.89
CA GLY A 150 -20.29 -12.72 8.25
C GLY A 150 -19.75 -13.87 9.10
N ASN A 151 -18.51 -13.79 9.59
CA ASN A 151 -17.96 -14.78 10.53
C ASN A 151 -18.41 -14.49 11.96
N PRO A 152 -18.41 -15.48 12.88
CA PRO A 152 -18.70 -15.23 14.29
C PRO A 152 -17.75 -14.19 14.90
N GLY A 153 -18.28 -13.14 15.50
CA GLY A 153 -17.48 -12.04 16.06
C GLY A 153 -18.25 -10.73 16.20
N SER A 154 -17.55 -9.62 16.07
CA SER A 154 -18.13 -8.27 16.01
C SER A 154 -17.30 -7.43 15.06
N PRO A 155 -17.87 -6.42 14.39
CA PRO A 155 -17.09 -5.50 13.57
C PRO A 155 -15.93 -4.90 14.38
N VAL A 156 -14.72 -4.95 13.82
CA VAL A 156 -13.54 -4.41 14.51
C VAL A 156 -13.48 -2.90 14.27
N PRO A 157 -13.58 -2.05 15.33
CA PRO A 157 -13.50 -0.62 15.17
C PRO A 157 -12.07 -0.21 14.81
N ARG A 158 -11.86 0.23 13.56
CA ARG A 158 -10.56 0.71 13.06
C ARG A 158 -10.60 2.21 12.79
N PHE A 159 -11.73 2.73 12.32
CA PHE A 159 -11.91 4.13 11.95
C PHE A 159 -12.68 4.93 13.00
N THR A 160 -13.60 4.30 13.72
CA THR A 160 -14.38 4.92 14.80
C THR A 160 -13.46 5.42 15.90
N ASP A 161 -13.53 6.71 16.21
CA ASP A 161 -12.70 7.41 17.21
C ASP A 161 -11.16 7.29 17.01
N ASN A 162 -10.70 6.78 15.86
CA ASN A 162 -9.28 6.60 15.56
C ASN A 162 -8.81 7.62 14.51
N ARG A 163 -8.48 8.82 14.99
CA ARG A 163 -7.95 9.89 14.14
C ARG A 163 -6.61 9.55 13.49
N ASP A 164 -5.79 8.71 14.12
CA ASP A 164 -4.50 8.32 13.60
C ASP A 164 -4.65 7.42 12.35
N CYS A 165 -5.58 6.45 12.39
CA CYS A 165 -5.90 5.64 11.22
C CYS A 165 -6.43 6.49 10.06
N GLN A 166 -7.39 7.37 10.32
CA GLN A 166 -7.95 8.28 9.32
C GLN A 166 -6.87 9.17 8.69
N SER A 167 -6.01 9.76 9.53
CA SER A 167 -4.87 10.57 9.12
C SER A 167 -3.87 9.79 8.27
N ALA A 168 -3.48 8.58 8.72
CA ALA A 168 -2.55 7.73 7.99
C ALA A 168 -3.13 7.25 6.65
N PHE A 169 -4.42 6.94 6.60
CA PHE A 169 -5.11 6.58 5.35
C PHE A 169 -5.16 7.75 4.37
N LYS A 170 -5.46 8.96 4.85
CA LYS A 170 -5.40 10.17 4.05
C LYS A 170 -4.00 10.41 3.50
N ALA A 171 -2.98 10.34 4.35
CA ALA A 171 -1.58 10.50 3.95
C ALA A 171 -1.18 9.49 2.87
N TYR A 172 -1.52 8.21 3.07
CA TYR A 172 -1.25 7.14 2.13
C TYR A 172 -1.90 7.38 0.77
N MET A 173 -3.18 7.73 0.76
CA MET A 173 -3.93 8.06 -0.46
C MET A 173 -3.29 9.23 -1.22
N CYS A 174 -2.82 10.26 -0.52
CA CYS A 174 -2.11 11.37 -1.14
C CYS A 174 -0.77 10.92 -1.73
N TYR A 175 0.04 10.12 -1.01
CA TYR A 175 1.36 9.68 -1.50
C TYR A 175 1.29 8.83 -2.78
N ILE A 176 0.34 7.89 -2.86
CA ILE A 176 0.21 7.02 -4.04
C ILE A 176 -0.34 7.76 -5.27
N ASN A 177 -1.05 8.87 -5.08
CA ASN A 177 -1.66 9.66 -6.16
C ASN A 177 -0.83 10.88 -6.54
N PHE A 178 -0.01 11.38 -5.63
CA PHE A 178 0.92 12.49 -5.83
C PHE A 178 2.34 12.05 -5.47
N PRO A 179 2.95 11.19 -6.31
CA PRO A 179 4.32 10.75 -6.11
C PRO A 179 5.28 11.94 -6.06
N ARG A 180 6.33 11.81 -5.25
CA ARG A 180 7.44 12.75 -5.25
C ARG A 180 8.25 12.60 -6.53
N CYS A 181 8.77 13.70 -7.04
CA CYS A 181 9.78 13.70 -8.10
C CYS A 181 11.20 13.71 -7.53
N ASP A 182 12.12 13.02 -8.21
CA ASP A 182 13.56 13.19 -8.02
C ASP A 182 14.10 14.37 -8.85
N ASP A 183 15.42 14.57 -8.76
CA ASP A 183 16.12 15.65 -9.46
C ASP A 183 16.16 15.44 -10.99
N ASP A 184 15.89 14.22 -11.46
CA ASP A 184 15.80 13.85 -12.88
C ASP A 184 14.34 13.91 -13.39
N GLU A 185 13.43 14.54 -12.64
CA GLU A 185 12.00 14.67 -12.92
C GLU A 185 11.23 13.34 -13.03
N ASN A 186 11.78 12.25 -12.50
CA ASN A 186 11.10 10.97 -12.45
C ASN A 186 10.24 10.87 -11.20
N SER A 187 9.04 10.30 -11.33
CA SER A 187 8.23 9.98 -10.15
C SER A 187 8.82 8.80 -9.38
N LEU A 188 8.82 8.93 -8.06
CA LEU A 188 9.33 7.94 -7.14
C LEU A 188 8.21 7.02 -6.65
N VAL A 189 8.53 5.73 -6.56
CA VAL A 189 7.66 4.72 -5.95
C VAL A 189 7.36 5.03 -4.49
N THR A 190 6.27 4.50 -3.94
CA THR A 190 5.88 4.76 -2.55
C THR A 190 6.84 4.10 -1.56
N CYS A 191 7.15 4.78 -0.47
CA CYS A 191 7.96 4.24 0.61
C CYS A 191 7.20 3.13 1.35
N ARG A 192 7.91 2.05 1.71
CA ARG A 192 7.37 0.94 2.52
C ARG A 192 6.77 1.45 3.84
N SER A 193 7.46 2.38 4.48
CA SER A 193 7.05 2.99 5.74
C SER A 193 5.69 3.69 5.67
N ALA A 194 5.28 4.22 4.51
CA ALA A 194 3.96 4.81 4.36
C ALA A 194 2.86 3.74 4.44
N CYS A 195 3.06 2.59 3.80
CA CYS A 195 2.16 1.45 3.90
C CYS A 195 2.15 0.86 5.32
N GLU A 196 3.31 0.67 5.94
CA GLU A 196 3.39 0.14 7.31
C GLU A 196 2.73 1.08 8.32
N ASN A 197 2.92 2.40 8.19
CA ASN A 197 2.27 3.37 9.06
C ASN A 197 0.73 3.30 8.96
N LEU A 198 0.19 3.14 7.74
CA LEU A 198 -1.24 2.91 7.55
C LEU A 198 -1.70 1.63 8.29
N MET A 199 -0.99 0.53 8.08
CA MET A 199 -1.35 -0.75 8.69
C MET A 199 -1.30 -0.71 10.23
N VAL A 200 -0.28 -0.05 10.80
CA VAL A 200 -0.11 0.14 12.24
C VAL A 200 -1.19 1.06 12.81
N ALA A 201 -1.40 2.24 12.21
CA ALA A 201 -2.36 3.22 12.71
C ALA A 201 -3.81 2.69 12.70
N CYS A 202 -4.14 1.89 11.70
CA CYS A 202 -5.44 1.22 11.58
C CYS A 202 -5.50 -0.15 12.27
N GLN A 203 -4.48 -0.52 13.05
CA GLN A 203 -4.44 -1.75 13.85
C GLN A 203 -4.72 -3.03 13.04
N ASN A 204 -4.27 -3.06 11.78
CA ASN A 204 -4.38 -4.25 10.96
C ASN A 204 -3.43 -5.33 11.47
N GLN A 205 -3.91 -6.57 11.50
CA GLN A 205 -3.09 -7.73 11.86
C GLN A 205 -1.95 -7.91 10.85
N ARG A 206 -0.78 -8.38 11.33
CA ARG A 206 0.48 -8.42 10.56
C ARG A 206 0.41 -9.27 9.29
N ASP A 207 -0.41 -10.31 9.30
CA ASP A 207 -0.71 -11.20 8.17
C ASP A 207 -1.54 -10.52 7.07
N MET A 208 -2.29 -9.46 7.41
CA MET A 208 -2.99 -8.61 6.44
C MET A 208 -2.12 -7.51 5.84
N TRP A 209 -0.90 -7.31 6.34
CA TRP A 209 -0.03 -6.26 5.82
C TRP A 209 0.40 -6.63 4.39
N ARG A 210 0.25 -5.66 3.48
CA ARG A 210 0.61 -5.78 2.06
C ARG A 210 1.72 -4.80 1.68
N CYS A 211 2.68 -4.61 2.58
CA CYS A 211 3.82 -3.68 2.44
C CYS A 211 5.16 -4.39 2.16
N GLY A 212 5.12 -5.69 1.97
CA GLY A 212 6.28 -6.54 1.73
C GLY A 212 6.82 -6.41 0.30
N GLU A 213 7.55 -7.44 -0.12
CA GLU A 213 8.18 -7.44 -1.44
C GLU A 213 7.21 -7.90 -2.52
N SER A 214 7.30 -7.30 -3.71
CA SER A 214 6.38 -7.62 -4.82
C SER A 214 6.51 -9.07 -5.31
N GLN A 215 7.65 -9.74 -5.09
CA GLN A 215 7.80 -11.17 -5.37
C GLN A 215 6.87 -12.07 -4.54
N TYR A 216 6.38 -11.55 -3.42
CA TYR A 216 5.42 -12.21 -2.54
C TYR A 216 4.07 -11.50 -2.57
N PHE A 217 3.68 -10.88 -3.69
CA PHE A 217 2.44 -10.07 -3.78
C PHE A 217 2.30 -9.07 -2.62
N ASN A 218 3.44 -8.49 -2.23
CA ASN A 218 3.61 -7.56 -1.12
C ASN A 218 3.34 -8.14 0.28
N GLY A 219 3.37 -9.45 0.48
CA GLY A 219 3.56 -10.01 1.81
C GLY A 219 5.01 -10.06 2.24
N TYR A 220 5.21 -10.39 3.51
CA TYR A 220 6.54 -10.67 4.06
C TYR A 220 7.01 -12.10 3.74
N GLU A 221 6.08 -12.97 3.35
CA GLU A 221 6.31 -14.37 2.99
C GLU A 221 5.44 -14.75 1.79
N ALA A 222 5.88 -15.78 1.06
CA ALA A 222 5.12 -16.36 -0.05
C ALA A 222 3.76 -16.87 0.46
N GLU A 223 2.72 -16.67 -0.35
CA GLU A 223 1.38 -17.16 -0.01
C GLU A 223 1.24 -18.57 -0.49
N GLU A 224 0.75 -19.42 0.42
CA GLU A 224 0.31 -20.75 0.08
C GLU A 224 -1.06 -20.63 -0.59
N PRO A 225 -1.22 -21.08 -1.85
CA PRO A 225 -2.50 -20.96 -2.55
C PRO A 225 -3.55 -21.86 -1.89
N GLU A 226 -4.76 -21.35 -1.75
CA GLU A 226 -5.92 -22.17 -1.38
C GLU A 226 -6.47 -22.86 -2.63
N THR A 227 -7.15 -24.00 -2.46
CA THR A 227 -7.79 -24.70 -3.58
C THR A 227 -9.27 -24.35 -3.61
N ASP A 228 -9.76 -23.81 -4.72
CA ASP A 228 -11.19 -23.53 -4.90
C ASP A 228 -12.02 -24.81 -5.06
N SER A 229 -13.35 -24.65 -5.18
CA SER A 229 -14.28 -25.76 -5.39
C SER A 229 -14.02 -26.56 -6.67
N ASP A 230 -13.31 -25.97 -7.64
CA ASP A 230 -13.00 -26.56 -8.94
C ASP A 230 -11.59 -27.18 -8.97
N GLY A 231 -10.85 -27.13 -7.86
CA GLY A 231 -9.49 -27.67 -7.76
C GLY A 231 -8.39 -26.73 -8.25
N ASN A 232 -8.69 -25.46 -8.54
CA ASN A 232 -7.69 -24.50 -8.98
C ASN A 232 -7.03 -23.80 -7.79
N PRO A 233 -5.72 -23.50 -7.86
CA PRO A 233 -5.06 -22.68 -6.87
C PRO A 233 -5.56 -21.23 -6.98
N VAL A 234 -6.04 -20.69 -5.87
CA VAL A 234 -6.47 -19.30 -5.70
C VAL A 234 -5.54 -18.63 -4.69
N TYR A 235 -4.99 -17.50 -5.09
CA TYR A 235 -4.25 -16.60 -4.21
C TYR A 235 -5.23 -15.53 -3.72
N LEU A 236 -5.26 -15.30 -2.42
CA LEU A 236 -6.09 -14.27 -1.78
C LEU A 236 -5.49 -12.88 -1.94
N ARG A 237 -4.17 -12.76 -2.17
CA ARG A 237 -3.49 -11.47 -2.33
C ARG A 237 -3.45 -11.03 -3.78
N ASP A 238 -4.00 -9.85 -4.01
CA ASP A 238 -3.78 -9.08 -5.23
C ASP A 238 -2.78 -7.94 -4.96
N PHE A 239 -2.39 -7.28 -6.04
CA PHE A 239 -1.55 -6.11 -6.06
C PHE A 239 -2.11 -4.97 -5.19
N PHE A 240 -1.28 -4.47 -4.27
CA PHE A 240 -1.67 -3.42 -3.34
C PHE A 240 -1.36 -2.04 -3.92
N PRO A 241 -2.28 -1.05 -3.84
CA PRO A 241 -2.04 0.28 -4.42
C PRO A 241 -0.76 0.91 -3.90
N GLY A 242 0.08 1.46 -4.79
CA GLY A 242 1.35 2.10 -4.42
C GLY A 242 2.59 1.20 -4.54
N GLN A 243 2.42 -0.06 -4.89
CA GLN A 243 3.52 -0.97 -5.22
C GLN A 243 4.27 -0.58 -6.51
N PRO A 244 5.52 -1.02 -6.70
CA PRO A 244 6.37 -1.68 -5.71
C PRO A 244 6.79 -0.71 -4.60
N PHE A 245 6.96 -1.19 -3.37
CA PHE A 245 7.44 -0.36 -2.27
C PHE A 245 8.97 -0.33 -2.22
N ARG A 246 9.53 0.81 -1.79
CA ARG A 246 10.97 0.95 -1.53
C ARG A 246 11.22 1.40 -0.09
N ASP A 247 12.31 0.93 0.50
CA ASP A 247 12.73 1.35 1.84
C ASP A 247 13.34 2.76 1.81
N VAL A 248 13.18 3.51 2.91
CA VAL A 248 13.79 4.84 3.04
C VAL A 248 15.29 4.67 3.27
N GLU A 249 16.09 5.31 2.44
CA GLU A 249 17.55 5.37 2.58
C GLU A 249 17.97 6.61 3.37
N TRP A 250 19.14 6.57 4.03
CA TRP A 250 19.58 7.64 4.93
C TRP A 250 21.03 8.04 4.66
N ALA A 251 21.23 9.25 4.14
CA ALA A 251 22.53 9.86 3.95
C ALA A 251 23.14 10.23 5.31
N GLY A 252 24.26 9.60 5.65
CA GLY A 252 25.00 9.87 6.90
C GLY A 252 24.16 9.68 8.18
N GLY A 253 23.09 8.87 8.11
CA GLY A 253 22.21 8.54 9.23
C GLY A 253 21.38 9.70 9.81
N ARG A 254 21.35 10.86 9.16
CA ARG A 254 20.67 12.07 9.68
C ARG A 254 19.63 12.67 8.75
N GLN A 255 19.71 12.40 7.46
CA GLN A 255 18.77 12.91 6.48
C GLN A 255 18.29 11.78 5.57
N PRO A 256 16.98 11.63 5.34
CA PRO A 256 16.49 10.65 4.40
C PRO A 256 16.89 11.07 2.98
N GLU A 257 17.37 10.11 2.20
CA GLU A 257 17.61 10.27 0.77
C GLU A 257 16.28 10.24 0.00
N ILE A 258 16.26 10.91 -1.14
CA ILE A 258 15.07 11.06 -1.97
C ILE A 258 14.94 9.84 -2.88
N VAL A 259 14.56 8.69 -2.30
CA VAL A 259 14.49 7.41 -3.03
C VAL A 259 13.07 6.90 -3.25
N CYS A 260 12.11 7.38 -2.44
CA CYS A 260 10.70 6.97 -2.49
C CYS A 260 9.75 8.10 -2.01
N THR A 261 8.45 7.93 -2.19
CA THR A 261 7.42 8.88 -1.72
C THR A 261 6.90 8.49 -0.33
N PRO A 262 7.02 9.32 0.71
CA PRO A 262 7.40 10.73 0.63
C PRO A 262 8.89 11.03 0.89
N SER A 263 9.66 10.10 1.49
CA SER A 263 11.04 10.33 1.97
C SER A 263 11.24 11.68 2.66
N ILE A 264 10.28 12.09 3.50
CA ILE A 264 10.34 13.37 4.22
C ILE A 264 11.05 13.16 5.55
N LYS A 265 12.00 14.05 5.83
CA LYS A 265 12.66 14.16 7.13
C LYS A 265 11.62 14.43 8.22
N GLY A 266 11.42 13.47 9.11
CA GLY A 266 10.49 13.57 10.24
C GLY A 266 9.02 13.25 9.93
N ALA A 267 8.64 12.89 8.69
CA ALA A 267 7.28 12.40 8.40
C ALA A 267 7.14 10.88 8.56
N ALA A 268 8.25 10.15 8.46
CA ALA A 268 8.28 8.82 9.02
C ALA A 268 8.15 8.98 10.54
N ALA A 269 7.09 8.43 11.15
CA ALA A 269 7.22 7.92 12.51
C ALA A 269 8.58 7.22 12.53
N PRO A 270 9.50 7.52 13.47
CA PRO A 270 10.79 6.86 13.52
C PRO A 270 10.47 5.40 13.35
N SER A 271 10.92 4.80 12.23
CA SER A 271 10.77 3.38 11.98
C SER A 271 11.02 2.77 13.34
N LEU A 272 10.04 2.05 13.91
CA LEU A 272 10.23 1.33 15.16
C LEU A 272 11.66 0.82 15.11
N GLN A 273 12.56 1.49 15.85
CA GLN A 273 13.98 1.27 15.66
C GLN A 273 14.15 -0.23 15.77
N PRO A 274 14.94 -0.82 14.86
CA PRO A 274 14.84 -2.22 14.49
C PRO A 274 14.54 -3.00 15.75
N TRP A 275 13.34 -3.61 15.83
CA TRP A 275 13.16 -4.76 16.69
C TRP A 275 14.39 -5.59 16.39
N GLY A 276 15.31 -5.58 17.36
CA GLY A 276 16.69 -5.86 17.05
C GLY A 276 16.76 -7.23 16.40
N ARG A 277 17.92 -7.55 15.89
CA ARG A 277 18.37 -8.94 15.81
C ARG A 277 18.39 -9.61 17.20
N ARG A 278 17.31 -9.58 17.97
CA ARG A 278 16.89 -10.69 18.80
C ARG A 278 15.86 -11.43 17.97
N ARG A 279 16.29 -12.53 17.36
CA ARG A 279 15.48 -13.74 17.25
C ARG A 279 14.91 -14.03 18.64
N ARG A 280 13.86 -13.33 19.08
CA ARG A 280 12.89 -13.97 19.95
C ARG A 280 12.11 -14.82 18.98
N ARG A 281 12.36 -16.14 19.06
CA ARG A 281 11.36 -17.14 18.74
C ARG A 281 10.04 -16.59 19.28
N TYR A 282 9.19 -16.10 18.38
CA TYR A 282 7.78 -16.01 18.65
C TYR A 282 7.37 -17.48 18.72
N ASN A 283 7.45 -18.03 19.94
CA ASN A 283 7.01 -19.38 20.20
C ASN A 283 5.52 -19.40 19.91
N ASP A 284 5.15 -20.39 19.10
CA ASP A 284 3.82 -20.90 18.92
C ASP A 284 3.09 -21.09 20.27
N ASP A 285 2.31 -20.10 20.70
CA ASP A 285 1.26 -20.33 21.70
C ASP A 285 0.00 -20.87 21.01
N LYS A 286 0.17 -22.00 20.29
CA LYS A 286 -0.92 -22.85 19.81
C LYS A 286 -0.94 -24.25 20.45
N THR A 287 -0.16 -24.50 21.51
CA THR A 287 -0.16 -25.81 22.17
C THR A 287 -0.14 -25.72 23.70
N ALA A 288 -1.32 -25.46 24.30
CA ALA A 288 -1.59 -25.80 25.69
C ALA A 288 -3.08 -26.12 25.90
N ALA A 289 -3.60 -27.07 25.12
CA ALA A 289 -4.78 -27.83 25.48
C ALA A 289 -4.37 -29.29 25.67
N ARG A 290 -4.70 -29.85 26.85
CA ARG A 290 -4.57 -31.25 27.30
C ARG A 290 -3.20 -31.71 27.82
N THR A 291 -3.07 -31.84 29.13
CA THR A 291 -3.12 -33.13 29.89
C THR A 291 -2.46 -32.95 31.25
N GLY A 292 -3.06 -33.47 32.32
CA GLY A 292 -2.38 -33.55 33.62
C GLY A 292 -3.30 -33.57 34.83
N PHE A 293 -4.03 -34.67 35.02
CA PHE A 293 -4.52 -35.07 36.34
C PHE A 293 -3.33 -35.22 37.29
N GLY A 294 -3.32 -34.46 38.39
CA GLY A 294 -2.27 -34.53 39.42
C GLY A 294 -2.90 -34.42 40.81
N VAL A 295 -3.11 -35.59 41.41
CA VAL A 295 -3.57 -35.81 42.79
C VAL A 295 -2.49 -35.36 43.77
N VAL A 296 -2.80 -34.50 44.75
CA VAL A 296 -1.94 -34.25 45.92
C VAL A 296 -2.83 -34.00 47.16
N PRO A 297 -2.44 -34.47 48.36
CA PRO A 297 -3.37 -34.96 49.36
C PRO A 297 -3.72 -33.97 50.48
N VAL A 298 -4.78 -34.37 51.18
CA VAL A 298 -5.23 -33.94 52.49
C VAL A 298 -4.10 -34.11 53.53
N VAL A 299 -3.73 -33.03 54.21
CA VAL A 299 -3.24 -33.09 55.61
C VAL A 299 -3.81 -31.91 56.37
N ALA A 300 -4.52 -32.23 57.43
CA ALA A 300 -5.16 -31.35 58.38
C ALA A 300 -4.16 -30.63 59.30
N ALA A 301 -4.49 -29.40 59.68
CA ALA A 301 -4.07 -28.83 60.96
C ALA A 301 -5.24 -28.00 61.53
N VAL A 302 -5.81 -28.54 62.59
CA VAL A 302 -6.88 -27.99 63.43
C VAL A 302 -6.22 -27.24 64.60
N THR A 303 -6.99 -26.33 65.20
CA THR A 303 -6.77 -25.52 66.44
C THR A 303 -6.18 -24.13 66.19
N GLY A 304 -6.76 -23.02 66.67
CA GLY A 304 -7.96 -22.81 67.47
C GLY A 304 -7.97 -21.38 68.04
N LEU A 305 -9.15 -20.96 68.51
CA LEU A 305 -9.45 -19.87 69.46
C LEU A 305 -9.70 -18.42 68.96
N LEU A 306 -11.00 -18.11 68.98
CA LEU A 306 -11.70 -17.08 69.79
C LEU A 306 -11.75 -15.59 69.38
N LEU A 307 -13.03 -15.16 69.31
CA LEU A 307 -13.65 -13.90 69.79
C LEU A 307 -13.53 -12.62 68.94
N ALA A 308 -14.67 -12.19 68.39
CA ALA A 308 -15.46 -11.00 68.80
C ALA A 308 -16.39 -10.59 67.65
N LEU A 309 -17.69 -10.87 67.75
CA LEU A 309 -18.77 -9.96 68.17
C LEU A 309 -19.41 -9.15 67.02
N CYS A 310 -20.72 -9.37 66.89
CA CYS A 310 -21.70 -8.58 66.14
C CYS A 310 -21.69 -7.09 66.53
N TRP A 311 -21.98 -6.20 65.58
CA TRP A 311 -22.96 -5.14 65.80
C TRP A 311 -23.55 -4.63 64.47
N GLU A 312 -24.88 -4.58 64.43
CA GLU A 312 -25.76 -3.92 63.46
C GLU A 312 -25.63 -2.38 63.48
N ASN A 313 -26.05 -1.75 62.37
CA ASN A 313 -26.97 -0.58 62.22
C ASN A 313 -26.58 0.19 60.93
N VAL A 314 -27.42 0.23 59.88
CA VAL A 314 -28.63 1.06 59.71
C VAL A 314 -28.34 2.55 59.88
N VAL A 315 -28.49 3.33 58.81
CA VAL A 315 -29.35 4.53 58.71
C VAL A 315 -29.28 5.08 57.26
N LEU A 316 -30.47 5.12 56.65
CA LEU A 316 -30.99 5.92 55.52
C LEU A 316 -30.29 5.87 54.15
#